data_AF-A0AAP6BF56-F1
#
_entry.id   AF-A0AAP6BF56-F1
#
_cell.length_a   1.000
_cell.length_b   1.000
_cell.length_c   1.000
_cell.angle_alpha   90.00
_cell.angle_beta   90.00
_cell.angle_gamma   90.00
#
_symmetry.space_group_name_H-M   'P 1'
#
loop_
_entity.id
_entity.type
_entity.pdbx_description
1 polymer ?
#
loop_
_entity_poly.entity_id
_entity_poly.type
_entity_poly.pdbx_seq_one_letter_code
_entity_poly.pdbx_strand_id
1 'polypeptide(L)'
;MPAEVEFAPLADAVVRDAREFGAYARTGGWAFGLKVARSVRPGGQAAGESDKVSAKEFAELAECSPERVMRYYKAWDKAADDGLVPQFEELEPGQDIQLPDADVWLSYYVSRSSATSERGTAISEAAEAEGIRPTKALEVAENPTALRAAILADPSTARAARAALLDRIKEDPTLQAELARDVVRTDDLKKAVATESRSADRIGYVRQIAESGQVKTPAGQMIDAPVSLREEAERHLSLIDELSDDEDAGEWATEAYDTMKNLVVETVEADPELRVQERRTKFYSSLQRATKVFEELTFDDAQDFYEDDMVKQLEELQEAIGSCISSLRKARSAE
;
A
#
# COMPACT_ATOMS: atom_id res chain seq x y z
N MET A 1 62.66 -49.28 5.74
CA MET A 1 61.42 -49.03 6.49
C MET A 1 60.92 -47.65 6.11
N PRO A 2 59.86 -47.51 5.30
CA PRO A 2 59.17 -46.24 5.17
C PRO A 2 58.16 -46.10 6.32
N ALA A 3 58.02 -44.88 6.82
CA ALA A 3 57.16 -44.51 7.93
C ALA A 3 55.70 -44.88 7.64
N GLU A 4 55.08 -45.61 8.57
CA GLU A 4 53.63 -45.74 8.64
C GLU A 4 53.03 -44.34 8.83
N VAL A 5 52.08 -44.05 7.95
CA VAL A 5 51.43 -42.76 7.82
C VAL A 5 50.42 -42.61 8.96
N GLU A 6 50.74 -41.75 9.92
CA GLU A 6 49.87 -41.32 11.04
C GLU A 6 48.62 -40.52 10.60
N PHE A 7 48.36 -40.35 9.30
CA PHE A 7 47.19 -39.61 8.77
C PHE A 7 45.87 -40.40 8.75
N ALA A 8 45.89 -41.72 8.91
CA ALA A 8 44.68 -42.55 8.85
C ALA A 8 43.64 -42.32 9.98
N PRO A 9 44.02 -42.03 11.25
CA PRO A 9 43.06 -41.85 12.35
C PRO A 9 42.28 -40.53 12.29
N LEU A 10 42.92 -39.45 11.81
CA LEU A 10 42.35 -38.09 11.79
C LEU A 10 41.32 -37.90 10.67
N ALA A 11 41.60 -38.46 9.48
CA ALA A 11 40.64 -38.49 8.39
C ALA A 11 39.36 -39.28 8.75
N ASP A 12 39.50 -40.35 9.55
CA ASP A 12 38.38 -41.15 10.04
C ASP A 12 37.53 -40.37 11.06
N ALA A 13 38.15 -39.51 11.88
CA ALA A 13 37.45 -38.64 12.83
C ALA A 13 36.56 -37.59 12.12
N VAL A 14 37.08 -36.93 11.08
CA VAL A 14 36.31 -35.96 10.26
C VAL A 14 35.12 -36.64 9.58
N VAL A 15 35.32 -37.82 8.99
CA VAL A 15 34.25 -38.58 8.33
C VAL A 15 33.19 -39.02 9.32
N ARG A 16 33.58 -39.48 10.51
CA ARG A 16 32.64 -39.82 11.59
C ARG A 16 31.82 -38.61 12.01
N ASP A 17 32.45 -37.46 12.20
CA ASP A 17 31.76 -36.23 12.60
C ASP A 17 30.81 -35.71 11.53
N ALA A 18 31.19 -35.77 10.26
CA ALA A 18 30.32 -35.42 9.15
C ALA A 18 29.09 -36.34 9.09
N ARG A 19 29.27 -37.65 9.22
CA ARG A 19 28.17 -38.63 9.25
C ARG A 19 27.22 -38.41 10.42
N GLU A 20 27.76 -38.16 11.61
CA GLU A 20 26.95 -37.87 12.79
C GLU A 20 26.22 -36.52 12.66
N PHE A 21 26.87 -35.50 12.11
CA PHE A 21 26.25 -34.20 11.83
C PHE A 21 25.12 -34.29 10.79
N GLY A 22 25.29 -35.15 9.79
CA GLY A 22 24.32 -35.42 8.73
C GLY A 22 23.10 -36.23 9.19
N ALA A 23 23.33 -37.31 9.95
CA ALA A 23 22.31 -38.27 10.36
C ALA A 23 21.19 -37.65 11.22
N TYR A 24 21.49 -36.62 11.99
CA TYR A 24 20.52 -35.96 12.88
C TYR A 24 19.96 -34.69 12.24
N ALA A 25 18.68 -34.73 11.86
CA ALA A 25 18.00 -33.64 11.15
C ALA A 25 17.56 -32.45 12.02
N ARG A 26 17.58 -32.57 13.35
CA ARG A 26 17.16 -31.49 14.28
C ARG A 26 18.31 -31.05 15.17
N THR A 27 18.46 -29.73 15.26
CA THR A 27 19.43 -28.91 16.03
C THR A 27 20.22 -29.65 17.12
N GLY A 28 21.47 -30.00 16.82
CA GLY A 28 22.38 -30.68 17.75
C GLY A 28 23.29 -29.75 18.56
N GLY A 29 22.83 -28.53 18.84
CA GLY A 29 23.42 -27.62 19.82
C GLY A 29 24.93 -27.38 19.69
N TRP A 30 25.58 -27.18 20.84
CA TRP A 30 27.02 -27.11 20.99
C TRP A 30 27.75 -28.34 20.42
N ALA A 31 27.18 -29.53 20.47
CA ALA A 31 27.83 -30.75 19.99
C ALA A 31 28.03 -30.71 18.46
N PHE A 32 27.07 -30.17 17.71
CA PHE A 32 27.22 -29.96 16.27
C PHE A 32 28.14 -28.78 15.96
N GLY A 33 28.11 -27.74 16.79
CA GLY A 33 29.10 -26.67 16.76
C GLY A 33 30.52 -27.21 16.87
N LEU A 34 30.78 -28.08 17.86
CA LEU A 34 32.09 -28.69 18.09
C LEU A 34 32.53 -29.57 16.93
N LYS A 35 31.63 -30.40 16.38
CA LYS A 35 31.92 -31.22 15.19
C LYS A 35 32.34 -30.37 14.00
N VAL A 36 31.64 -29.26 13.76
CA VAL A 36 32.04 -28.32 12.71
C VAL A 36 33.37 -27.67 13.06
N ALA A 37 33.57 -27.20 14.30
CA ALA A 37 34.77 -26.49 14.70
C ALA A 37 36.05 -27.33 14.67
N ARG A 38 35.95 -28.61 15.03
CA ARG A 38 37.10 -29.53 15.03
C ARG A 38 37.38 -30.17 13.67
N SER A 39 36.42 -30.14 12.74
CA SER A 39 36.56 -30.80 11.43
C SER A 39 36.63 -29.85 10.23
N VAL A 40 36.13 -28.61 10.36
CA VAL A 40 36.11 -27.61 9.28
C VAL A 40 37.25 -26.61 9.43
N ARG A 41 37.97 -26.39 8.34
CA ARG A 41 39.11 -25.48 8.29
C ARG A 41 38.66 -24.01 8.46
N PRO A 42 39.39 -23.21 9.27
CA PRO A 42 39.19 -21.76 9.35
C PRO A 42 39.36 -21.07 7.99
N GLY A 43 38.63 -19.98 7.77
CA GLY A 43 38.78 -19.16 6.57
C GLY A 43 40.15 -18.49 6.50
N GLY A 44 40.95 -18.80 5.47
CA GLY A 44 42.26 -18.19 5.22
C GLY A 44 43.45 -19.15 5.27
N GLN A 45 43.27 -20.39 5.71
CA GLN A 45 44.32 -21.43 5.72
C GLN A 45 44.36 -22.24 4.41
N ALA A 46 45.58 -22.52 3.92
CA ALA A 46 45.78 -23.33 2.72
C ALA A 46 45.49 -24.82 2.94
N ALA A 47 45.16 -25.54 1.86
CA ALA A 47 44.99 -27.00 1.88
C ALA A 47 46.34 -27.69 2.11
N GLY A 48 46.69 -27.88 3.38
CA GLY A 48 47.97 -28.46 3.82
C GLY A 48 48.47 -27.94 5.17
N GLU A 49 47.86 -26.87 5.70
CA GLU A 49 48.23 -26.29 7.00
C GLU A 49 47.43 -26.89 8.17
N SER A 50 46.37 -27.64 7.88
CA SER A 50 45.50 -28.26 8.88
C SER A 50 44.92 -29.58 8.34
N ASP A 51 44.79 -30.56 9.23
CA ASP A 51 44.14 -31.86 8.97
C ASP A 51 42.61 -31.77 8.84
N LYS A 52 42.07 -30.54 8.88
CA LYS A 52 40.65 -30.22 8.66
C LYS A 52 40.30 -30.08 7.19
N VAL A 53 39.03 -30.33 6.87
CA VAL A 53 38.48 -30.23 5.51
C VAL A 53 37.77 -28.89 5.30
N SER A 54 37.51 -28.52 4.04
CA SER A 54 36.68 -27.34 3.76
C SER A 54 35.22 -27.56 4.19
N ALA A 55 34.49 -26.47 4.42
CA ALA A 55 33.06 -26.53 4.75
C ALA A 55 32.24 -27.24 3.65
N LYS A 56 32.68 -27.14 2.39
CA LYS A 56 32.04 -27.79 1.25
C LYS A 56 32.25 -29.31 1.30
N GLU A 57 33.48 -29.76 1.51
CA GLU A 57 33.81 -31.19 1.64
C GLU A 57 33.12 -31.80 2.87
N PHE A 58 33.07 -31.09 4.00
CA PHE A 58 32.35 -31.54 5.18
C PHE A 58 30.84 -31.69 4.92
N ALA A 59 30.24 -30.73 4.19
CA ALA A 59 28.83 -30.78 3.82
C ALA A 59 28.50 -31.95 2.87
N GLU A 60 29.40 -32.23 1.92
CA GLU A 60 29.30 -33.39 1.02
C GLU A 60 29.36 -34.71 1.80
N LEU A 61 30.31 -34.85 2.74
CA LEU A 61 30.43 -36.03 3.61
C LEU A 61 29.24 -36.20 4.57
N ALA A 62 28.60 -35.09 4.96
CA ALA A 62 27.45 -35.06 5.84
C ALA A 62 26.10 -35.12 5.10
N GLU A 63 26.11 -35.24 3.77
CA GLU A 63 24.91 -35.24 2.92
C GLU A 63 23.97 -34.05 3.21
N CYS A 64 24.53 -32.85 3.43
CA CYS A 64 23.76 -31.65 3.77
C CYS A 64 24.23 -30.40 3.00
N SER A 65 23.53 -29.26 3.15
CA SER A 65 23.93 -28.04 2.47
C SER A 65 25.13 -27.36 3.17
N PRO A 66 26.09 -26.79 2.41
CA PRO A 66 27.19 -26.00 2.98
C PRO A 66 26.70 -24.85 3.87
N GLU A 67 25.56 -24.26 3.54
CA GLU A 67 24.90 -23.22 4.35
C GLU A 67 24.54 -23.71 5.76
N ARG A 68 24.12 -24.98 5.89
CA ARG A 68 23.84 -25.58 7.19
C ARG A 68 25.12 -25.65 8.02
N VAL A 69 26.22 -26.12 7.44
CA VAL A 69 27.55 -26.19 8.09
C VAL A 69 28.00 -24.79 8.51
N MET A 70 27.89 -23.81 7.61
CA MET A 70 28.31 -22.43 7.87
C MET A 70 27.51 -21.74 8.99
N ARG A 71 26.25 -22.15 9.26
CA ARG A 71 25.50 -21.63 10.42
C ARG A 71 26.10 -22.06 11.75
N TYR A 72 26.48 -23.33 11.87
CA TYR A 72 27.16 -23.83 13.07
C TYR A 72 28.57 -23.25 13.21
N TYR A 73 29.28 -23.09 12.08
CA TYR A 73 30.56 -22.39 12.04
C TYR A 73 30.44 -20.97 12.63
N LYS A 74 29.55 -20.13 12.08
CA LYS A 74 29.39 -18.75 12.54
C LYS A 74 28.94 -18.62 14.00
N ALA A 75 28.11 -19.56 14.47
CA ALA A 75 27.70 -19.59 15.86
C ALA A 75 28.87 -19.93 16.80
N TRP A 76 29.75 -20.86 16.39
CA TRP A 76 30.97 -21.19 17.14
C TRP A 76 31.98 -20.05 17.13
N ASP A 77 32.22 -19.43 15.97
CA ASP A 77 33.11 -18.28 15.77
C ASP A 77 32.78 -17.13 16.73
N LYS A 78 31.50 -16.74 16.76
CA LYS A 78 31.01 -15.70 17.66
C LYS A 78 31.17 -16.07 19.14
N ALA A 79 30.96 -17.34 19.49
CA ALA A 79 31.14 -17.79 20.86
C ALA A 79 32.64 -17.85 21.26
N ALA A 80 33.53 -18.13 20.31
CA ALA A 80 34.97 -18.14 20.53
C ALA A 80 35.52 -16.71 20.69
N ASP A 81 35.01 -15.76 19.93
CA ASP A 81 35.32 -14.32 20.09
C ASP A 81 34.94 -13.80 21.49
N ASP A 82 33.83 -14.29 22.05
CA ASP A 82 33.39 -14.00 23.41
C ASP A 82 34.17 -14.78 24.49
N GLY A 83 35.12 -15.65 24.09
CA GLY A 83 35.95 -16.46 24.98
C GLY A 83 35.22 -17.61 25.67
N LEU A 84 34.03 -17.98 25.19
CA LEU A 84 33.23 -19.07 25.79
C LEU A 84 33.66 -20.45 25.33
N VAL A 85 34.19 -20.56 24.12
CA VAL A 85 34.72 -21.80 23.54
C VAL A 85 36.07 -21.53 22.87
N PRO A 86 36.92 -22.57 22.68
CA PRO A 86 38.19 -22.42 21.98
C PRO A 86 38.02 -21.95 20.54
N GLN A 87 39.05 -21.26 20.03
CA GLN A 87 39.13 -20.87 18.63
C GLN A 87 39.30 -22.09 17.72
N PHE A 88 38.95 -21.97 16.45
CA PHE A 88 39.01 -23.10 15.53
C PHE A 88 40.42 -23.65 15.39
N GLU A 89 41.45 -22.81 15.40
CA GLU A 89 42.85 -23.20 15.29
C GLU A 89 43.35 -24.03 16.47
N GLU A 90 42.67 -23.94 17.61
CA GLU A 90 43.04 -24.63 18.87
C GLU A 90 42.44 -26.04 18.97
N LEU A 91 41.59 -26.42 18.02
CA LEU A 91 40.86 -27.68 18.03
C LEU A 91 41.41 -28.64 16.97
N GLU A 92 41.69 -29.88 17.35
CA GLU A 92 42.09 -30.96 16.44
C GLU A 92 40.90 -31.89 16.10
N PRO A 93 40.88 -32.51 14.90
CA PRO A 93 39.85 -33.48 14.55
C PRO A 93 39.71 -34.59 15.60
N GLY A 94 38.48 -34.80 16.08
CA GLY A 94 38.19 -35.81 17.10
C GLY A 94 38.43 -35.38 18.55
N GLN A 95 38.93 -34.16 18.79
CA GLN A 95 39.08 -33.60 20.14
C GLN A 95 37.72 -33.34 20.79
N ASP A 96 37.55 -33.82 22.02
CA ASP A 96 36.39 -33.52 22.86
C ASP A 96 36.77 -32.45 23.89
N ILE A 97 35.86 -31.49 24.11
CA ILE A 97 36.02 -30.42 25.09
C ILE A 97 34.80 -30.35 26.01
N GLN A 98 34.97 -29.73 27.17
CA GLN A 98 33.82 -29.40 28.02
C GLN A 98 33.01 -28.28 27.33
N LEU A 99 31.77 -28.60 26.97
CA LEU A 99 30.87 -27.65 26.34
C LEU A 99 30.17 -26.78 27.39
N PRO A 100 29.87 -25.50 27.06
CA PRO A 100 29.04 -24.65 27.89
C PRO A 100 27.62 -25.22 28.07
N ASP A 101 26.85 -24.57 28.95
CA ASP A 101 25.43 -24.90 29.14
C ASP A 101 24.66 -24.81 27.79
N ALA A 102 23.79 -25.79 27.55
CA ALA A 102 23.00 -25.91 26.33
C ALA A 102 22.11 -24.69 26.10
N ASP A 103 21.63 -24.04 27.17
CA ASP A 103 20.76 -22.86 27.09
C ASP A 103 21.47 -21.65 26.46
N VAL A 104 22.80 -21.59 26.56
CA VAL A 104 23.61 -20.51 25.97
C VAL A 104 23.74 -20.65 24.45
N TRP A 105 23.59 -21.85 23.88
CA TRP A 105 23.75 -22.06 22.44
C TRP A 105 22.78 -21.21 21.60
N LEU A 106 21.55 -21.01 22.10
CA LEU A 106 20.50 -20.29 21.38
C LEU A 106 20.79 -18.79 21.20
N SER A 107 21.66 -18.18 22.02
CA SER A 107 22.08 -16.78 21.82
C SER A 107 23.07 -16.60 20.67
N TYR A 108 23.74 -17.69 20.25
CA TYR A 108 24.73 -17.69 19.18
C TYR A 108 24.19 -18.30 17.88
N TYR A 109 23.36 -19.34 18.01
CA TYR A 109 22.80 -20.05 16.86
C TYR A 109 21.49 -19.42 16.40
N VAL A 110 21.58 -18.41 15.52
CA VAL A 110 20.41 -17.78 14.92
C VAL A 110 20.07 -18.50 13.61
N SER A 111 18.90 -19.15 13.57
CA SER A 111 18.47 -19.94 12.42
C SER A 111 18.14 -19.09 11.17
N ARG A 112 17.90 -17.78 11.33
CA ARG A 112 17.58 -16.84 10.23
C ARG A 112 18.13 -15.43 10.49
N SER A 113 18.98 -14.91 9.59
CA SER A 113 19.82 -13.71 9.79
C SER A 113 19.10 -12.36 9.61
N SER A 114 17.77 -12.31 9.53
CA SER A 114 17.02 -11.08 9.28
C SER A 114 16.73 -10.28 10.57
N ALA A 115 16.66 -10.95 11.72
CA ALA A 115 16.25 -10.36 13.01
C ALA A 115 17.15 -9.22 13.48
N THR A 116 18.43 -9.22 13.10
CA THR A 116 19.43 -8.21 13.51
C THR A 116 19.61 -7.08 12.50
N SER A 117 18.85 -7.05 11.40
CA SER A 117 18.87 -5.95 10.44
C SER A 117 18.00 -4.78 10.93
N GLU A 118 18.25 -3.55 10.46
CA GLU A 118 17.37 -2.39 10.74
C GLU A 118 15.92 -2.71 10.35
N ARG A 119 15.73 -3.35 9.19
CA ARG A 119 14.44 -3.85 8.73
C ARG A 119 13.83 -4.87 9.68
N GLY A 120 14.61 -5.84 10.17
CA GLY A 120 14.14 -6.86 11.10
C GLY A 120 13.80 -6.32 12.48
N THR A 121 14.54 -5.30 12.93
CA THR A 121 14.27 -4.57 14.17
C THR A 121 12.93 -3.84 14.08
N ALA A 122 12.71 -3.07 13.01
CA ALA A 122 11.44 -2.37 12.78
C ALA A 122 10.24 -3.33 12.67
N ILE A 123 10.41 -4.49 12.01
CA ILE A 123 9.36 -5.52 11.93
C ILE A 123 9.08 -6.13 13.31
N SER A 124 10.10 -6.34 14.13
CA SER A 124 9.96 -6.91 15.47
C SER A 124 9.26 -5.94 16.42
N GLU A 125 9.64 -4.66 16.40
CA GLU A 125 9.00 -3.60 17.18
C GLU A 125 7.52 -3.44 16.80
N ALA A 126 7.20 -3.42 15.50
CA ALA A 126 5.82 -3.36 15.03
C ALA A 126 5.01 -4.59 15.47
N ALA A 127 5.61 -5.79 15.44
CA ALA A 127 4.97 -7.00 15.90
C ALA A 127 4.66 -6.97 17.41
N GLU A 128 5.59 -6.46 18.22
CA GLU A 128 5.41 -6.33 19.68
C GLU A 128 4.31 -5.34 20.03
N ALA A 129 4.23 -4.20 19.32
CA ALA A 129 3.16 -3.23 19.49
C ALA A 129 1.76 -3.83 19.27
N GLU A 130 1.67 -4.79 18.34
CA GLU A 130 0.45 -5.54 18.02
C GLU A 130 0.25 -6.82 18.89
N GLY A 131 1.14 -7.07 19.86
CA GLY A 131 1.11 -8.26 20.72
C GLY A 131 1.42 -9.57 19.99
N ILE A 132 2.06 -9.50 18.82
CA ILE A 132 2.46 -10.63 18.00
C ILE A 132 3.90 -11.03 18.32
N ARG A 133 4.20 -12.33 18.29
CA ARG A 133 5.57 -12.82 18.46
C ARG A 133 6.46 -12.32 17.30
N PRO A 134 7.59 -11.61 17.55
CA PRO A 134 8.48 -11.09 16.51
C PRO A 134 8.92 -12.14 15.47
N THR A 135 9.20 -13.36 15.93
CA THR A 135 9.63 -14.46 15.05
C THR A 135 8.61 -14.81 13.97
N LYS A 136 7.30 -14.69 14.26
CA LYS A 136 6.24 -14.93 13.28
C LYS A 136 6.17 -13.82 12.24
N ALA A 137 6.30 -12.56 12.66
CA ALA A 137 6.29 -11.43 11.74
C ALA A 137 7.50 -11.46 10.80
N LEU A 138 8.69 -11.79 11.32
CA LEU A 138 9.90 -11.99 10.52
C LEU A 138 9.73 -13.14 9.52
N GLU A 139 9.14 -14.27 9.92
CA GLU A 139 8.89 -15.39 9.01
C GLU A 139 7.95 -15.03 7.86
N VAL A 140 6.90 -14.24 8.12
CA VAL A 140 6.01 -13.73 7.07
C VAL A 140 6.76 -12.77 6.13
N ALA A 141 7.56 -11.86 6.69
CA ALA A 141 8.33 -10.89 5.93
C ALA A 141 9.42 -11.53 5.04
N GLU A 142 9.98 -12.67 5.47
CA GLU A 142 10.95 -13.45 4.70
C GLU A 142 10.31 -14.24 3.54
N ASN A 143 9.00 -14.44 3.56
CA ASN A 143 8.27 -15.22 2.54
C ASN A 143 7.16 -14.43 1.84
N PRO A 144 7.47 -13.39 1.04
CA PRO A 144 6.46 -12.57 0.35
C PRO A 144 5.53 -13.36 -0.58
N THR A 145 6.01 -14.45 -1.18
CA THR A 145 5.20 -15.32 -2.04
C THR A 145 4.13 -16.07 -1.26
N ALA A 146 4.44 -16.53 -0.05
CA ALA A 146 3.48 -17.17 0.85
C ALA A 146 2.43 -16.15 1.33
N LEU A 147 2.86 -14.94 1.68
CA LEU A 147 1.94 -13.85 2.03
C LEU A 147 0.98 -13.51 0.88
N ARG A 148 1.50 -13.40 -0.35
CA ARG A 148 0.67 -13.17 -1.55
C ARG A 148 -0.35 -14.30 -1.74
N ALA A 149 0.06 -15.55 -1.59
CA ALA A 149 -0.84 -16.69 -1.70
C ALA A 149 -1.97 -16.62 -0.64
N ALA A 150 -1.66 -16.23 0.59
CA ALA A 150 -2.65 -16.07 1.65
C ALA A 150 -3.66 -14.95 1.34
N ILE A 151 -3.18 -13.79 0.87
CA ILE A 151 -4.02 -12.66 0.46
C ILE A 151 -4.99 -13.06 -0.66
N LEU A 152 -4.51 -13.84 -1.64
CA LEU A 152 -5.36 -14.27 -2.76
C LEU A 152 -6.37 -15.35 -2.37
N ALA A 153 -6.03 -16.21 -1.40
CA ALA A 153 -6.85 -17.36 -1.02
C ALA A 153 -7.89 -17.04 0.06
N ASP A 154 -7.62 -16.07 0.95
CA ASP A 154 -8.47 -15.77 2.09
C ASP A 154 -8.96 -14.31 2.11
N PRO A 155 -10.27 -14.05 1.98
CA PRO A 155 -10.84 -12.71 2.04
C PRO A 155 -10.56 -11.97 3.35
N SER A 156 -10.45 -12.67 4.49
CA SER A 156 -10.20 -12.01 5.77
C SER A 156 -8.78 -11.42 5.82
N THR A 157 -7.80 -12.19 5.35
CA THR A 157 -6.40 -11.76 5.18
C THR A 157 -6.30 -10.62 4.17
N ALA A 158 -7.04 -10.67 3.06
CA ALA A 158 -7.07 -9.58 2.08
C ALA A 158 -7.58 -8.26 2.68
N ARG A 159 -8.65 -8.30 3.48
CA ARG A 159 -9.18 -7.11 4.18
C ARG A 159 -8.18 -6.54 5.17
N ALA A 160 -7.54 -7.39 5.97
CA ALA A 160 -6.51 -6.98 6.93
C ALA A 160 -5.29 -6.34 6.22
N ALA A 161 -4.81 -6.93 5.13
CA ALA A 161 -3.73 -6.37 4.33
C ALA A 161 -4.10 -5.00 3.72
N ARG A 162 -5.33 -4.85 3.21
CA ARG A 162 -5.84 -3.56 2.70
C ARG A 162 -5.88 -2.51 3.82
N ALA A 163 -6.39 -2.84 4.99
CA ALA A 163 -6.46 -1.91 6.12
C ALA A 163 -5.06 -1.43 6.53
N ALA A 164 -4.11 -2.36 6.69
CA ALA A 164 -2.72 -2.02 7.02
C ALA A 164 -2.06 -1.12 5.95
N LEU A 165 -2.33 -1.35 4.67
CA LEU A 165 -1.85 -0.48 3.59
C LEU A 165 -2.46 0.92 3.66
N LEU A 166 -3.76 1.04 3.95
CA LEU A 166 -4.44 2.33 4.09
C LEU A 166 -3.90 3.14 5.28
N ASP A 167 -3.58 2.49 6.40
CA ASP A 167 -2.96 3.16 7.53
C ASP A 167 -1.56 3.66 7.19
N ARG A 168 -0.74 2.84 6.52
CA ARG A 168 0.58 3.26 6.07
C ARG A 168 0.53 4.42 5.05
N ILE A 169 -0.45 4.44 4.16
CA ILE A 169 -0.62 5.53 3.17
C ILE A 169 -0.85 6.90 3.85
N LYS A 170 -1.48 6.93 5.03
CA LYS A 170 -1.67 8.18 5.79
C LYS A 170 -0.34 8.77 6.27
N GLU A 171 0.65 7.93 6.52
CA GLU A 171 1.94 8.29 7.10
C GLU A 171 3.09 8.35 6.07
N ASP A 172 2.89 7.78 4.87
CA ASP A 172 3.90 7.65 3.81
C ASP A 172 3.43 8.33 2.50
N PRO A 173 3.77 9.61 2.27
CA PRO A 173 3.41 10.34 1.05
C PRO A 173 3.99 9.73 -0.24
N THR A 174 5.09 9.00 -0.13
CA THR A 174 5.71 8.35 -1.30
C THR A 174 4.84 7.18 -1.75
N LEU A 175 4.43 6.33 -0.79
CA LEU A 175 3.49 5.23 -1.05
C LEU A 175 2.14 5.75 -1.56
N GLN A 176 1.65 6.86 -1.01
CA GLN A 176 0.43 7.50 -1.50
C GLN A 176 0.54 7.88 -2.98
N ALA A 177 1.65 8.52 -3.38
CA ALA A 177 1.88 8.92 -4.77
C ALA A 177 2.07 7.71 -5.70
N GLU A 178 2.69 6.63 -5.24
CA GLU A 178 2.82 5.38 -5.99
C GLU A 178 1.45 4.73 -6.25
N LEU A 179 0.63 4.56 -5.21
CA LEU A 179 -0.70 3.98 -5.36
C LEU A 179 -1.58 4.82 -6.29
N ALA A 180 -1.54 6.16 -6.17
CA ALA A 180 -2.28 7.05 -7.05
C ALA A 180 -1.90 6.85 -8.53
N ARG A 181 -0.60 6.68 -8.83
CA ARG A 181 -0.15 6.39 -10.20
C ARG A 181 -0.63 5.03 -10.69
N ASP A 182 -0.63 4.02 -9.83
CA ASP A 182 -1.08 2.67 -10.19
C ASP A 182 -2.59 2.63 -10.46
N VAL A 183 -3.40 3.36 -9.68
CA VAL A 183 -4.83 3.57 -9.94
C VAL A 183 -5.03 4.26 -11.29
N VAL A 184 -4.28 5.34 -11.58
CA VAL A 184 -4.42 6.08 -12.85
C VAL A 184 -4.01 5.24 -14.06
N ARG A 185 -3.00 4.37 -13.92
CA ARG A 185 -2.51 3.48 -14.98
C ARG A 185 -3.44 2.31 -15.27
N THR A 186 -4.31 1.96 -14.33
CA THR A 186 -5.22 0.83 -14.46
C THR A 186 -6.63 1.35 -14.77
N ASP A 187 -7.00 1.36 -16.05
CA ASP A 187 -8.24 2.00 -16.53
C ASP A 187 -9.50 1.56 -15.78
N ASP A 188 -9.62 0.28 -15.42
CA ASP A 188 -10.78 -0.22 -14.68
C ASP A 188 -10.81 0.29 -13.24
N LEU A 189 -9.66 0.37 -12.56
CA LEU A 189 -9.57 0.97 -11.22
C LEU A 189 -9.85 2.48 -11.27
N LYS A 190 -9.31 3.18 -12.28
CA LYS A 190 -9.60 4.60 -12.50
C LYS A 190 -11.10 4.84 -12.67
N LYS A 191 -11.79 4.01 -13.45
CA LYS A 191 -13.25 4.08 -13.63
C LYS A 191 -13.99 3.76 -12.33
N ALA A 192 -13.59 2.73 -11.60
CA ALA A 192 -14.19 2.36 -10.33
C ALA A 192 -14.07 3.51 -9.31
N VAL A 193 -12.88 4.09 -9.14
CA VAL A 193 -12.65 5.26 -8.27
C VAL A 193 -13.48 6.46 -8.72
N ALA A 194 -13.58 6.72 -10.02
CA ALA A 194 -14.41 7.81 -10.53
C ALA A 194 -15.91 7.59 -10.29
N THR A 195 -16.38 6.34 -10.27
CA THR A 195 -17.77 6.00 -9.93
C THR A 195 -18.01 6.16 -8.43
N GLU A 196 -17.10 5.65 -7.60
CA GLU A 196 -17.17 5.80 -6.15
C GLU A 196 -17.13 7.28 -5.72
N SER A 197 -16.23 8.07 -6.32
CA SER A 197 -16.16 9.52 -6.09
C SER A 197 -17.48 10.21 -6.43
N ARG A 198 -18.13 9.82 -7.54
CA ARG A 198 -19.44 10.38 -7.92
C ARG A 198 -20.53 9.99 -6.93
N SER A 199 -20.50 8.77 -6.40
CA SER A 199 -21.41 8.35 -5.34
C SER A 199 -21.21 9.17 -4.07
N ALA A 200 -19.95 9.32 -3.62
CA ALA A 200 -19.59 10.12 -2.46
C ALA A 200 -20.00 11.60 -2.62
N ASP A 201 -19.81 12.20 -3.79
CA ASP A 201 -20.25 13.58 -4.08
C ASP A 201 -21.77 13.73 -3.99
N ARG A 202 -22.53 12.73 -4.47
CA ARG A 202 -24.00 12.72 -4.40
C ARG A 202 -24.49 12.59 -2.97
N ILE A 203 -23.91 11.68 -2.18
CA ILE A 203 -24.18 11.56 -0.75
C ILE A 203 -23.83 12.87 -0.05
N GLY A 204 -22.69 13.47 -0.39
CA GLY A 204 -22.24 14.76 0.13
C GLY A 204 -23.24 15.89 -0.14
N TYR A 205 -23.84 15.93 -1.33
CA TYR A 205 -24.90 16.88 -1.66
C TYR A 205 -26.14 16.71 -0.77
N VAL A 206 -26.61 15.48 -0.59
CA VAL A 206 -27.78 15.20 0.27
C VAL A 206 -27.46 15.53 1.73
N ARG A 207 -26.27 15.16 2.22
CA ARG A 207 -25.77 15.50 3.55
C ARG A 207 -25.69 17.00 3.78
N GLN A 208 -25.19 17.75 2.80
CA GLN A 208 -25.15 19.21 2.89
C GLN A 208 -26.55 19.79 3.12
N ILE A 209 -27.57 19.29 2.43
CA ILE A 209 -28.93 19.78 2.59
C ILE A 209 -29.47 19.47 4.00
N ALA A 210 -29.28 18.25 4.49
CA ALA A 210 -29.73 17.83 5.82
C ALA A 210 -29.03 18.64 6.94
N GLU A 211 -27.70 18.74 6.89
CA GLU A 211 -26.89 19.32 7.98
C GLU A 211 -26.83 20.85 7.94
N SER A 212 -26.57 21.43 6.76
CA SER A 212 -26.42 22.89 6.64
C SER A 212 -27.76 23.61 6.53
N GLY A 213 -28.80 22.88 6.14
CA GLY A 213 -30.11 23.43 5.83
C GLY A 213 -30.11 24.43 4.68
N GLN A 214 -29.08 24.42 3.83
CA GLN A 214 -28.99 25.25 2.64
C GLN A 214 -28.94 24.39 1.39
N VAL A 215 -29.51 24.91 0.32
CA VAL A 215 -29.47 24.24 -0.98
C VAL A 215 -29.13 25.21 -2.10
N LYS A 216 -28.36 24.70 -3.06
CA LYS A 216 -28.01 25.42 -4.27
C LYS A 216 -29.10 25.22 -5.32
N THR A 217 -29.71 26.32 -5.75
CA THR A 217 -30.71 26.33 -6.82
C THR A 217 -30.08 26.06 -8.19
N PRO A 218 -30.89 25.79 -9.24
CA PRO A 218 -30.39 25.62 -10.59
C PRO A 218 -29.65 26.83 -11.19
N ALA A 219 -29.95 28.07 -10.78
CA ALA A 219 -29.17 29.25 -11.16
C ALA A 219 -27.86 29.41 -10.36
N GLY A 220 -27.64 28.57 -9.34
CA GLY A 220 -26.47 28.59 -8.48
C GLY A 220 -26.58 29.48 -7.26
N GLN A 221 -27.77 29.98 -6.93
CA GLN A 221 -28.04 30.76 -5.73
C GLN A 221 -28.17 29.80 -4.53
N MET A 222 -27.64 30.21 -3.37
CA MET A 222 -27.86 29.48 -2.12
C MET A 222 -29.12 30.01 -1.46
N ILE A 223 -30.03 29.11 -1.10
CA ILE A 223 -31.28 29.42 -0.40
C ILE A 223 -31.44 28.50 0.81
N ASP A 224 -32.22 28.94 1.80
CA ASP A 224 -32.57 28.07 2.92
C ASP A 224 -33.50 26.95 2.44
N ALA A 225 -33.13 25.72 2.79
CA ALA A 225 -33.89 24.54 2.44
C ALA A 225 -35.19 24.49 3.26
N PRO A 226 -36.36 24.36 2.59
CA PRO A 226 -37.63 24.13 3.28
C PRO A 226 -37.54 22.93 4.23
N VAL A 227 -38.34 22.95 5.30
CA VAL A 227 -38.35 21.87 6.31
C VAL A 227 -38.57 20.50 5.67
N SER A 228 -39.54 20.39 4.75
CA SER A 228 -39.84 19.14 4.05
C SER A 228 -38.67 18.60 3.21
N LEU A 229 -37.85 19.50 2.65
CA LEU A 229 -36.69 19.13 1.86
C LEU A 229 -35.55 18.62 2.76
N ARG A 230 -35.39 19.19 3.95
CA ARG A 230 -34.44 18.69 4.95
C ARG A 230 -34.85 17.34 5.51
N GLU A 231 -36.12 17.15 5.85
CA GLU A 231 -36.67 15.88 6.34
C GLU A 231 -36.50 14.75 5.32
N GLU A 232 -36.70 15.02 4.03
CA GLU A 232 -36.48 14.00 2.98
C GLU A 232 -35.00 13.67 2.81
N ALA A 233 -34.11 14.65 2.91
CA ALA A 233 -32.67 14.42 2.89
C ALA A 233 -32.21 13.54 4.07
N GLU A 234 -32.70 13.82 5.29
CA GLU A 234 -32.42 13.00 6.48
C GLU A 234 -32.93 11.56 6.32
N ARG A 235 -34.12 11.37 5.73
CA ARG A 235 -34.65 10.04 5.44
C ARG A 235 -33.74 9.26 4.52
N HIS A 236 -33.30 9.86 3.40
CA HIS A 236 -32.41 9.19 2.45
C HIS A 236 -31.04 8.86 3.07
N LEU A 237 -30.48 9.74 3.88
CA LEU A 237 -29.23 9.45 4.59
C LEU A 237 -29.38 8.32 5.59
N SER A 238 -30.50 8.27 6.32
CA SER A 238 -30.78 7.17 7.25
C SER A 238 -30.85 5.83 6.52
N LEU A 239 -31.48 5.79 5.35
CA LEU A 239 -31.54 4.58 4.52
C LEU A 239 -30.16 4.15 4.02
N ILE A 240 -29.31 5.10 3.63
CA ILE A 240 -27.93 4.83 3.19
C ILE A 240 -27.06 4.33 4.36
N ASP A 241 -27.23 4.89 5.55
CA ASP A 241 -26.49 4.48 6.75
C ASP A 241 -26.92 3.09 7.28
N GLU A 242 -28.14 2.64 6.94
CA GLU A 242 -28.64 1.30 7.26
C GLU A 242 -28.15 0.20 6.31
N LEU A 243 -27.54 0.56 5.17
CA LEU A 243 -26.96 -0.40 4.22
C LEU A 243 -25.80 -1.16 4.86
N SER A 244 -25.69 -2.45 4.58
CA SER A 244 -24.52 -3.22 4.99
C SER A 244 -23.30 -2.92 4.11
N ASP A 245 -22.09 -3.18 4.63
CA ASP A 245 -20.82 -2.93 3.91
C ASP A 245 -20.70 -3.65 2.55
N ASP A 246 -21.55 -4.64 2.29
CA ASP A 246 -21.63 -5.43 1.07
C ASP A 246 -22.70 -4.96 0.07
N GLU A 247 -23.53 -3.98 0.42
CA GLU A 247 -24.55 -3.39 -0.46
C GLU A 247 -24.01 -2.18 -1.23
N ASP A 248 -24.38 -2.06 -2.52
CA ASP A 248 -23.92 -0.97 -3.39
C ASP A 248 -24.67 0.33 -3.05
N ALA A 249 -24.04 1.18 -2.25
CA ALA A 249 -24.54 2.51 -1.90
C ALA A 249 -24.70 3.44 -3.13
N GLY A 250 -24.12 3.11 -4.29
CA GLY A 250 -24.14 3.93 -5.49
C GLY A 250 -25.53 4.13 -6.11
N GLU A 251 -26.37 3.09 -6.09
CA GLU A 251 -27.74 3.19 -6.61
C GLU A 251 -28.59 4.09 -5.70
N TRP A 252 -28.53 3.86 -4.38
CA TRP A 252 -29.19 4.67 -3.37
C TRP A 252 -28.74 6.13 -3.37
N ALA A 253 -27.44 6.38 -3.53
CA ALA A 253 -26.89 7.72 -3.67
C ALA A 253 -27.43 8.43 -4.92
N THR A 254 -27.63 7.71 -6.02
CA THR A 254 -28.20 8.25 -7.26
C THR A 254 -29.66 8.63 -7.06
N GLU A 255 -30.46 7.72 -6.50
CA GLU A 255 -31.88 7.95 -6.25
C GLU A 255 -32.11 9.13 -5.28
N ALA A 256 -31.36 9.17 -4.18
CA ALA A 256 -31.43 10.25 -3.22
C ALA A 256 -31.08 11.59 -3.88
N TYR A 257 -29.97 11.65 -4.62
CA TYR A 257 -29.54 12.87 -5.30
C TYR A 257 -30.57 13.37 -6.32
N ASP A 258 -31.09 12.48 -7.17
CA ASP A 258 -32.05 12.85 -8.21
C ASP A 258 -33.38 13.31 -7.60
N THR A 259 -33.85 12.63 -6.55
CA THR A 259 -35.03 13.04 -5.78
C THR A 259 -34.84 14.42 -5.17
N MET A 260 -33.73 14.65 -4.47
CA MET A 260 -33.43 15.94 -3.86
C MET A 260 -33.34 17.05 -4.90
N LYS A 261 -32.68 16.80 -6.04
CA LYS A 261 -32.55 17.77 -7.12
C LYS A 261 -33.91 18.15 -7.73
N ASN A 262 -34.81 17.18 -7.90
CA ASN A 262 -36.16 17.43 -8.39
C ASN A 262 -36.97 18.27 -7.38
N LEU A 263 -36.90 17.94 -6.09
CA LEU A 263 -37.56 18.71 -5.04
C LEU A 263 -37.07 20.16 -4.96
N VAL A 264 -35.79 20.41 -5.21
CA VAL A 264 -35.25 21.79 -5.30
C VAL A 264 -35.86 22.55 -6.47
N VAL A 265 -36.02 21.91 -7.63
CA VAL A 265 -36.67 22.52 -8.80
C VAL A 265 -38.13 22.83 -8.48
N GLU A 266 -38.86 21.90 -7.87
CA GLU A 266 -40.26 22.11 -7.47
C GLU A 266 -40.39 23.25 -6.45
N THR A 267 -39.49 23.31 -5.47
CA THR A 267 -39.42 24.39 -4.48
C THR A 267 -39.24 25.74 -5.17
N VAL A 268 -38.31 25.81 -6.12
CA VAL A 268 -38.08 27.00 -6.94
C VAL A 268 -39.32 27.38 -7.73
N GLU A 269 -40.01 26.42 -8.34
CA GLU A 269 -41.19 26.69 -9.17
C GLU A 269 -42.42 27.13 -8.37
N ALA A 270 -42.58 26.59 -7.16
CA ALA A 270 -43.67 26.93 -6.25
C ALA A 270 -43.58 28.39 -5.75
N ASP A 271 -42.38 28.97 -5.68
CA ASP A 271 -42.16 30.35 -5.25
C ASP A 271 -42.07 31.32 -6.45
N PRO A 272 -43.07 32.19 -6.69
CA PRO A 272 -43.05 33.14 -7.80
C PRO A 272 -41.90 34.16 -7.74
N GLU A 273 -41.51 34.60 -6.54
CA GLU A 273 -40.42 35.58 -6.38
C GLU A 273 -39.08 34.91 -6.69
N LEU A 274 -38.88 33.70 -6.17
CA LEU A 274 -37.68 32.92 -6.39
C LEU A 274 -37.52 32.55 -7.87
N ARG A 275 -38.60 32.20 -8.59
CA ARG A 275 -38.55 32.02 -10.05
C ARG A 275 -38.05 33.24 -10.81
N VAL A 276 -38.48 34.44 -10.41
CA VAL A 276 -38.05 35.68 -11.06
C VAL A 276 -36.58 35.95 -10.75
N GLN A 277 -36.16 35.76 -9.49
CA GLN A 277 -34.76 35.88 -9.09
C GLN A 277 -33.88 34.89 -9.86
N GLU A 278 -34.27 33.61 -9.94
CA GLU A 278 -33.57 32.56 -10.70
C GLU A 278 -33.40 32.93 -12.17
N ARG A 279 -34.45 33.44 -12.83
CA ARG A 279 -34.38 33.88 -14.23
C ARG A 279 -33.40 35.05 -14.40
N ARG A 280 -33.42 36.02 -13.48
CA ARG A 280 -32.48 37.15 -13.48
C ARG A 280 -31.04 36.66 -13.27
N THR A 281 -30.80 35.82 -12.28
CA THR A 281 -29.47 35.26 -11.98
C THR A 281 -28.94 34.44 -13.15
N LYS A 282 -29.77 33.60 -13.78
CA LYS A 282 -29.38 32.88 -15.01
C LYS A 282 -29.06 33.84 -16.15
N PHE A 283 -29.87 34.88 -16.35
CA PHE A 283 -29.62 35.88 -17.37
C PHE A 283 -28.27 36.59 -17.18
N TYR A 284 -28.02 37.14 -15.99
CA TYR A 284 -26.77 37.86 -15.71
C TYR A 284 -25.53 36.96 -15.73
N SER A 285 -25.61 35.76 -15.14
CA SER A 285 -24.49 34.82 -15.12
C SER A 285 -24.14 34.27 -16.50
N SER A 286 -25.13 34.06 -17.37
CA SER A 286 -24.90 33.68 -18.77
C SER A 286 -24.28 34.82 -19.56
N LEU A 287 -24.77 36.06 -19.38
CA LEU A 287 -24.22 37.23 -20.05
C LEU A 287 -22.77 37.49 -19.63
N GLN A 288 -22.47 37.45 -18.33
CA GLN A 288 -21.12 37.65 -17.81
C GLN A 288 -20.13 36.59 -18.35
N ARG A 289 -20.56 35.33 -18.40
CA ARG A 289 -19.74 34.25 -19.00
C ARG A 289 -19.49 34.49 -20.49
N ALA A 290 -20.53 34.86 -21.24
CA ALA A 290 -20.38 35.19 -22.65
C ALA A 290 -19.42 36.36 -22.86
N THR A 291 -19.58 37.46 -22.11
CA THR A 291 -18.68 38.62 -22.17
C THR A 291 -17.23 38.21 -21.92
N LYS A 292 -16.96 37.42 -20.88
CA LYS A 292 -15.61 36.96 -20.57
C LYS A 292 -14.99 36.14 -21.72
N VAL A 293 -15.76 35.25 -22.34
CA VAL A 293 -15.30 34.48 -23.50
C VAL A 293 -14.92 35.40 -24.67
N PHE A 294 -15.69 36.46 -24.92
CA PHE A 294 -15.38 37.44 -25.97
C PHE A 294 -14.21 38.37 -25.62
N GLU A 295 -13.97 38.65 -24.33
CA GLU A 295 -12.78 39.40 -23.89
C GLU A 295 -11.49 38.56 -24.03
N GLU A 296 -11.58 37.24 -23.83
CA GLU A 296 -10.46 36.31 -23.98
C GLU A 296 -10.16 35.96 -25.45
N LEU A 297 -11.09 36.25 -26.37
CA LEU A 297 -10.91 36.07 -27.80
C LEU A 297 -9.94 37.12 -28.37
N THR A 298 -8.68 36.73 -28.53
CA THR A 298 -7.64 37.52 -29.20
C THR A 298 -7.44 37.04 -30.64
N PHE A 299 -7.31 37.98 -31.58
CA PHE A 299 -7.16 37.71 -33.00
C PHE A 299 -5.78 38.09 -33.54
N ASP A 300 -4.76 38.10 -32.67
CA ASP A 300 -3.40 38.58 -32.98
C ASP A 300 -2.73 37.76 -34.11
N ASP A 301 -3.03 36.46 -34.19
CA ASP A 301 -2.56 35.54 -35.25
C ASP A 301 -3.68 35.10 -36.20
N ALA A 302 -4.72 35.92 -36.38
CA ALA A 302 -5.91 35.52 -37.13
C ALA A 302 -5.60 35.01 -38.56
N GLN A 303 -4.52 35.45 -39.20
CA GLN A 303 -4.13 34.97 -40.53
C GLN A 303 -3.86 33.46 -40.59
N ASP A 304 -3.48 32.84 -39.48
CA ASP A 304 -3.12 31.41 -39.42
C ASP A 304 -4.34 30.50 -39.24
N PHE A 305 -5.48 31.04 -38.81
CA PHE A 305 -6.71 30.27 -38.52
C PHE A 305 -8.00 30.93 -39.01
N TYR A 306 -7.92 31.98 -39.82
CA TYR A 306 -9.07 32.68 -40.36
C TYR A 306 -9.87 31.78 -41.31
N GLU A 307 -11.16 31.64 -41.04
CA GLU A 307 -12.14 31.03 -41.93
C GLU A 307 -13.21 32.08 -42.31
N ASP A 308 -13.66 32.04 -43.57
CA ASP A 308 -14.60 33.04 -44.14
C ASP A 308 -15.94 33.11 -43.39
N ASP A 309 -16.32 32.08 -42.65
CA ASP A 309 -17.56 32.01 -41.88
C ASP A 309 -17.45 32.58 -40.47
N MET A 310 -16.24 32.77 -39.92
CA MET A 310 -16.04 33.28 -38.57
C MET A 310 -16.62 34.67 -38.36
N VAL A 311 -16.42 35.56 -39.35
CA VAL A 311 -17.00 36.91 -39.34
C VAL A 311 -18.52 36.84 -39.39
N LYS A 312 -19.05 35.97 -40.25
CA LYS A 312 -20.51 35.78 -40.39
C LYS A 312 -21.15 35.28 -39.10
N GLN A 313 -20.51 34.36 -38.37
CA GLN A 313 -21.00 33.88 -37.07
C GLN A 313 -21.03 34.99 -36.01
N LEU A 314 -20.04 35.89 -36.01
CA LEU A 314 -20.03 37.06 -35.12
C LEU A 314 -21.13 38.07 -35.47
N GLU A 315 -21.40 38.29 -36.76
CA GLU A 315 -22.49 39.15 -37.23
C GLU A 315 -23.88 38.57 -36.86
N GLU A 316 -24.10 37.27 -37.06
CA GLU A 316 -25.34 36.58 -36.65
C GLU A 316 -25.57 36.69 -35.14
N LEU A 317 -24.51 36.56 -34.34
CA LEU A 317 -24.58 36.77 -32.89
C LEU A 317 -24.91 38.23 -32.53
N GLN A 318 -24.29 39.20 -33.20
CA GLN A 318 -24.56 40.63 -32.98
C GLN A 318 -26.04 40.95 -33.25
N GLU A 319 -26.61 40.39 -34.32
CA GLU A 319 -28.04 40.56 -34.64
C GLU A 319 -28.94 39.94 -33.56
N ALA A 320 -28.63 38.72 -33.11
CA ALA A 320 -29.37 38.06 -32.03
C ALA A 320 -29.34 38.88 -30.72
N ILE A 321 -28.19 39.43 -30.34
CA ILE A 321 -28.05 40.32 -29.18
C ILE A 321 -28.88 41.60 -29.38
N GLY A 322 -28.83 42.20 -30.57
CA GLY A 322 -29.63 43.38 -30.91
C GLY A 322 -31.15 43.14 -30.77
N SER A 323 -31.62 41.97 -31.18
CA SER A 323 -33.01 41.53 -31.02
C SER A 323 -33.40 41.37 -29.54
N CYS A 324 -32.53 40.77 -28.73
CA CYS A 324 -32.72 40.64 -27.27
C CYS A 324 -32.82 42.01 -26.58
N ILE A 325 -31.90 42.93 -26.89
CA ILE A 325 -31.90 44.30 -26.35
C ILE A 325 -33.20 45.02 -26.72
N SER A 326 -33.64 44.89 -27.98
CA SER A 326 -34.87 45.50 -28.46
C SER A 326 -36.10 44.96 -27.71
N SER A 327 -36.12 43.66 -27.43
CA SER A 327 -37.20 43.02 -26.66
C SER A 327 -37.23 43.49 -25.21
N LEU A 328 -36.08 43.59 -24.53
CA LEU A 328 -35.99 44.13 -23.17
C LEU A 328 -36.41 45.61 -23.08
N ARG A 329 -36.04 46.42 -24.07
CA ARG A 329 -36.46 47.83 -24.15
C ARG A 329 -37.97 47.96 -24.34
N LYS A 330 -38.58 47.10 -25.17
CA LYS A 330 -40.03 47.05 -25.37
C LYS A 330 -40.78 46.66 -24.09
N ALA A 331 -40.26 45.69 -23.33
CA ALA A 331 -40.82 45.29 -22.05
C ALA A 331 -40.82 46.44 -21.04
N ARG A 332 -39.74 47.25 -20.99
CA ARG A 332 -39.66 48.45 -20.15
C ARG A 332 -40.64 49.56 -20.54
N SER A 333 -41.03 49.65 -21.82
CA SER A 333 -42.00 50.65 -22.30
C SER A 333 -43.47 50.21 -22.19
N ALA A 334 -43.70 48.95 -21.79
CA ALA A 334 -45.04 48.39 -21.60
C ALA A 334 -45.50 48.40 -20.12
N GLU A 335 -44.58 48.70 -19.19
CA GLU A 335 -44.86 49.17 -17.82
C GLU A 335 -45.16 50.67 -17.82
#